data_AF-A0A1G3M423-F1
#
_entry.id   AF-A0A1G3M423-F1
#
_cell.length_a   1.000
_cell.length_b   1.000
_cell.length_c   1.000
_cell.angle_alpha   90.00
_cell.angle_beta   90.00
_cell.angle_gamma   90.00
#
_symmetry.space_group_name_H-M   'P 1'
#
loop_
_entity.id
_entity.type
_entity.pdbx_description
1 polymer ?
#
loop_
_entity_poly.entity_id
_entity_poly.type
_entity_poly.pdbx_seq_one_letter_code
_entity_poly.pdbx_strand_id
1 'polypeptide(L)'
;MSASFRIDTAPVAHRLKLLASLGGVPSQVAVALNEVAEETMLDSKAHTPVDTGRLRASGHVSQMATASSLRAELSYGTDYAKFVHEHLRTRHKVGEAKFLENAVNRTAGDMAARLAEKLRALRVAG
;
A
#
# COMPACT_ATOMS: atom_id res chain seq x y z
N MET A 1 11.66 -12.44 11.59
CA MET A 1 11.60 -12.06 10.16
C MET A 1 10.21 -11.49 9.89
N SER A 2 10.10 -10.22 9.53
CA SER A 2 8.85 -9.54 9.16
C SER A 2 8.49 -9.82 7.69
N ALA A 3 7.21 -9.72 7.34
CA ALA A 3 6.77 -9.69 5.94
C ALA A 3 6.66 -8.23 5.49
N SER A 4 7.31 -7.88 4.37
CA SER A 4 7.27 -6.54 3.79
C SER A 4 7.01 -6.61 2.30
N PHE A 5 6.17 -5.68 1.81
CA PHE A 5 5.86 -5.51 0.40
C PHE A 5 6.03 -4.05 0.01
N ARG A 6 6.32 -3.84 -1.27
CA ARG A 6 6.62 -2.53 -1.83
C ARG A 6 5.55 -2.17 -2.83
N ILE A 7 4.94 -1.01 -2.62
CA ILE A 7 4.14 -0.38 -3.66
C ILE A 7 5.10 0.50 -4.45
N ASP A 8 5.60 -0.05 -5.55
CA ASP A 8 6.44 0.68 -6.48
C ASP A 8 5.55 1.37 -7.51
N THR A 9 5.65 2.70 -7.59
CA THR A 9 4.97 3.44 -8.65
C THR A 9 5.74 3.44 -9.96
N ALA A 10 6.94 2.87 -10.05
CA ALA A 10 7.75 2.81 -11.27
C ALA A 10 6.94 2.51 -12.57
N PRO A 11 5.98 1.56 -12.58
CA PRO A 11 5.17 1.28 -13.78
C PRO A 11 4.32 2.47 -14.25
N VAL A 12 3.86 3.32 -13.33
CA VAL A 12 3.07 4.54 -13.61
C VAL A 12 3.89 5.83 -13.43
N ALA A 13 5.13 5.72 -12.94
CA ALA A 13 5.99 6.84 -12.57
C ALA A 13 6.33 7.72 -13.76
N HIS A 14 6.48 7.15 -14.96
CA HIS A 14 6.74 7.94 -16.15
C HIS A 14 5.55 8.88 -16.47
N ARG A 15 4.32 8.36 -16.39
CA ARG A 15 3.09 9.16 -16.58
C ARG A 15 2.88 10.17 -15.44
N LEU A 16 3.16 9.78 -14.19
CA LEU A 16 3.11 10.67 -13.03
C LEU A 16 4.16 11.79 -13.11
N LYS A 17 5.40 11.48 -13.56
CA LYS A 17 6.46 12.47 -13.79
C LYS A 17 6.10 13.43 -14.93
N LEU A 18 5.47 12.94 -16.00
CA LEU A 18 4.97 13.78 -17.09
C LEU A 18 3.88 14.75 -16.60
N LEU A 19 2.91 14.24 -15.83
CA LEU A 19 1.89 15.07 -15.18
C LEU A 19 2.51 16.05 -14.16
N ALA A 20 3.58 15.64 -13.48
CA ALA A 20 4.31 16.47 -12.53
C ALA A 20 5.17 17.57 -13.17
N SER A 21 5.70 17.31 -14.37
CA SER A 21 6.47 18.28 -15.16
C SER A 21 5.63 19.44 -15.72
N LEU A 22 4.30 19.37 -15.59
CA LEU A 22 3.37 20.41 -16.01
C LEU A 22 3.10 21.49 -14.92
N GLY A 23 3.81 21.47 -13.78
CA GLY A 23 3.79 22.61 -12.84
C GLY A 23 3.81 22.30 -11.34
N GLY A 24 4.73 21.44 -10.87
CA GLY A 24 5.03 21.33 -9.44
C GLY A 24 4.15 20.35 -8.65
N VAL A 25 4.08 19.10 -9.10
CA VAL A 25 3.25 18.03 -8.51
C VAL A 25 4.00 16.96 -7.68
N PRO A 26 5.35 16.86 -7.58
CA PRO A 26 5.97 15.73 -6.87
C PRO A 26 5.54 15.55 -5.40
N SER A 27 5.30 16.64 -4.67
CA SER A 27 4.83 16.59 -3.28
C SER A 27 3.37 16.12 -3.18
N GLN A 28 2.48 16.61 -4.05
CA GLN A 28 1.08 16.18 -4.09
C GLN A 28 0.95 14.71 -4.52
N VAL A 29 1.80 14.24 -5.45
CA VAL A 29 1.86 12.81 -5.81
C VAL A 29 2.34 11.98 -4.63
N ALA A 30 3.33 12.44 -3.88
CA ALA A 30 3.80 11.74 -2.69
C ALA A 30 2.70 11.63 -1.62
N VAL A 31 1.94 12.72 -1.38
CA VAL A 31 0.78 12.70 -0.47
C VAL A 31 -0.29 11.72 -0.96
N ALA A 32 -0.68 11.81 -2.23
CA ALA A 32 -1.65 10.89 -2.84
C ALA A 32 -1.20 9.42 -2.73
N LEU A 33 0.08 9.15 -2.97
CA LEU A 33 0.63 7.80 -2.86
C LEU A 33 0.63 7.29 -1.42
N ASN A 34 0.90 8.15 -0.45
CA ASN A 34 0.83 7.81 0.96
C ASN A 34 -0.60 7.47 1.40
N GLU A 35 -1.61 8.22 0.93
CA GLU A 35 -3.01 7.89 1.19
C GLU A 35 -3.39 6.53 0.59
N VAL A 36 -2.97 6.26 -0.65
CA VAL A 36 -3.20 4.95 -1.29
C VAL A 36 -2.48 3.82 -0.53
N ALA A 37 -1.28 4.08 -0.01
CA ALA A 37 -0.54 3.10 0.80
C ALA A 37 -1.27 2.78 2.12
N GLU A 38 -1.81 3.80 2.80
CA GLU A 38 -2.62 3.62 4.02
C GLU A 38 -3.93 2.87 3.72
N GLU A 39 -4.64 3.20 2.64
CA GLU A 39 -5.83 2.45 2.21
C GLU A 39 -5.51 0.98 1.90
N THR A 40 -4.38 0.73 1.22
CA THR A 40 -3.92 -0.63 0.93
C THR A 40 -3.58 -1.40 2.21
N MET A 41 -3.01 -0.71 3.21
CA MET A 41 -2.74 -1.32 4.51
C MET A 41 -4.03 -1.62 5.27
N LEU A 42 -5.04 -0.75 5.20
CA LEU A 42 -6.36 -1.01 5.79
C LEU A 42 -7.04 -2.22 5.15
N ASP A 43 -7.02 -2.31 3.82
CA ASP A 43 -7.51 -3.47 3.07
C ASP A 43 -6.78 -4.75 3.49
N SER A 44 -5.44 -4.70 3.52
CA SER A 44 -4.61 -5.82 3.97
C SER A 44 -4.97 -6.28 5.40
N LYS A 45 -5.18 -5.34 6.32
CA LYS A 45 -5.57 -5.64 7.72
C LYS A 45 -6.95 -6.28 7.81
N ALA A 46 -7.91 -5.87 6.97
CA ALA A 46 -9.24 -6.48 6.94
C ALA A 46 -9.19 -7.95 6.53
N HIS A 47 -8.23 -8.30 5.68
CA HIS A 47 -7.99 -9.65 5.17
C HIS A 47 -6.95 -10.45 5.98
N THR A 48 -6.33 -9.85 6.99
CA THR A 48 -5.32 -10.52 7.82
C THR A 48 -5.99 -11.46 8.84
N PRO A 49 -5.52 -12.70 8.99
CA PRO A 49 -6.03 -13.62 10.01
C PRO A 49 -5.96 -13.04 11.43
N VAL A 50 -7.06 -13.19 12.18
CA VAL A 50 -7.28 -12.48 13.46
C VAL A 50 -7.22 -13.36 14.70
N ASP A 51 -6.71 -14.59 14.62
CA ASP A 51 -6.76 -15.56 15.73
C ASP A 51 -6.35 -14.97 17.09
N THR A 52 -5.32 -14.13 17.11
CA THR A 52 -4.89 -13.35 18.30
C THR A 52 -4.94 -11.83 18.09
N GLY A 53 -5.32 -11.37 16.89
CA GLY A 53 -5.32 -9.95 16.50
C GLY A 53 -3.94 -9.27 16.39
N ARG A 54 -2.90 -9.81 17.04
CA ARG A 54 -1.55 -9.22 17.11
C ARG A 54 -0.90 -9.01 15.74
N LEU A 55 -1.10 -9.93 14.81
CA LEU A 55 -0.60 -9.78 13.43
C LEU A 55 -1.29 -8.59 12.76
N ARG A 56 -2.63 -8.58 12.72
CA ARG A 56 -3.43 -7.49 12.15
C ARG A 56 -3.08 -6.12 12.74
N ALA A 57 -2.91 -6.04 14.06
CA ALA A 57 -2.53 -4.80 14.74
C ALA A 57 -1.13 -4.29 14.35
N SER A 58 -0.22 -5.19 13.99
CA SER A 58 1.16 -4.84 13.64
C SER A 58 1.37 -4.30 12.22
N GLY A 59 0.34 -4.34 11.36
CA GLY A 59 0.44 -3.82 9.99
C GLY A 59 0.61 -2.30 10.00
N HIS A 60 1.54 -1.78 9.20
CA HIS A 60 1.76 -0.34 9.06
C HIS A 60 2.49 0.00 7.76
N VAL A 61 2.39 1.26 7.33
CA VAL A 61 3.26 1.81 6.29
C VAL A 61 4.63 2.09 6.92
N SER A 62 5.64 1.30 6.54
CA SER A 62 6.99 1.38 7.12
C SER A 62 7.86 2.44 6.45
N GLN A 63 7.52 2.86 5.24
CA GLN A 63 8.17 3.96 4.56
C GLN A 63 7.16 4.74 3.75
N MET A 64 7.11 6.06 3.96
CA MET A 64 6.28 6.97 3.20
C MET A 64 7.02 7.46 1.95
N ALA A 65 6.25 7.73 0.90
CA ALA A 65 6.71 8.41 -0.29
C ALA A 65 7.04 9.87 0.00
N THR A 66 8.05 10.37 -0.73
CA THR A 66 8.50 11.76 -0.71
C THR A 66 8.54 12.32 -2.12
N ALA A 67 8.67 13.64 -2.26
CA ALA A 67 8.85 14.29 -3.57
C ALA A 67 10.06 13.75 -4.36
N SER A 68 11.10 13.26 -3.67
CA SER A 68 12.30 12.67 -4.27
C SER A 68 12.19 11.16 -4.48
N SER A 69 11.29 10.48 -3.78
CA SER A 69 11.09 9.03 -3.82
C SER A 69 9.61 8.69 -3.77
N LEU A 70 9.00 8.47 -4.94
CA LEU A 70 7.59 8.09 -5.09
C LEU A 70 7.37 6.59 -4.81
N ARG A 71 7.80 6.14 -3.63
CA ARG A 71 7.72 4.75 -3.20
C ARG A 71 7.26 4.69 -1.75
N ALA A 72 6.29 3.81 -1.49
CA ALA A 72 5.84 3.48 -0.15
C ALA A 72 6.09 1.99 0.14
N GLU A 73 6.46 1.68 1.38
CA GLU A 73 6.67 0.31 1.84
C GLU A 73 5.67 -0.04 2.94
N LEU A 74 5.10 -1.24 2.86
CA LEU A 74 4.09 -1.76 3.77
C LEU A 74 4.66 -3.00 4.47
N SER A 75 4.50 -3.07 5.79
CA SER A 75 5.13 -4.12 6.60
C SER A 75 4.24 -4.61 7.73
N TYR A 76 4.48 -5.85 8.16
CA TYR A 76 3.92 -6.43 9.38
C TYR A 76 5.02 -6.72 10.39
N GLY A 77 4.84 -6.26 11.63
CA GLY A 77 5.88 -6.25 12.67
C GLY A 77 6.06 -7.56 13.45
N THR A 78 5.32 -8.61 13.14
CA THR A 78 5.46 -9.89 13.86
C THR A 78 6.40 -10.87 13.15
N ASP A 79 7.20 -11.55 13.94
CA ASP A 79 8.16 -12.61 13.59
C ASP A 79 7.52 -13.84 12.94
N TYR A 80 6.22 -14.07 13.13
CA TYR A 80 5.46 -15.14 12.47
C TYR A 80 4.67 -14.67 11.24
N ALA A 81 4.75 -13.39 10.86
CA ALA A 81 3.99 -12.85 9.73
C ALA A 81 4.28 -13.58 8.42
N LYS A 82 5.55 -13.92 8.17
CA LYS A 82 5.98 -14.66 6.97
C LYS A 82 5.29 -16.01 6.85
N PHE A 83 5.16 -16.73 7.97
CA PHE A 83 4.50 -18.04 7.95
C PHE A 83 3.02 -17.86 7.59
N VAL A 84 2.31 -16.94 8.25
CA VAL A 84 0.88 -16.70 7.93
C VAL A 84 0.69 -16.21 6.48
N HIS A 85 1.65 -15.46 5.94
CA HIS A 85 1.61 -14.96 4.57
C HIS A 85 1.77 -16.08 3.52
N GLU A 86 2.66 -17.03 3.75
CA GLU A 86 3.04 -18.08 2.78
C GLU A 86 2.21 -19.37 2.89
N HIS A 87 1.53 -19.62 4.01
CA HIS A 87 0.82 -20.88 4.24
C HIS A 87 -0.55 -20.93 3.52
N LEU A 88 -0.51 -21.14 2.20
CA LEU A 88 -1.70 -21.30 1.33
C LEU A 88 -2.59 -22.50 1.70
N ARG A 89 -2.06 -23.48 2.46
CA ARG A 89 -2.78 -24.70 2.86
C ARG A 89 -3.58 -24.52 4.16
N THR A 90 -3.38 -23.42 4.88
CA THR A 90 -4.12 -23.14 6.11
C THR A 90 -5.50 -22.62 5.76
N ARG A 91 -6.55 -23.35 6.14
CA ARG A 91 -7.93 -22.86 6.06
C ARG A 91 -8.14 -21.85 7.19
N HIS A 92 -7.92 -20.57 6.90
CA HIS A 92 -8.27 -19.49 7.82
C HIS A 92 -9.80 -19.41 7.95
N LYS A 93 -10.32 -19.43 9.19
CA LYS A 93 -11.75 -19.17 9.43
C LYS A 93 -12.12 -17.72 9.15
N VAL A 94 -11.16 -16.81 9.34
CA VAL A 94 -11.26 -15.37 9.11
C VAL A 94 -9.95 -14.90 8.47
N GLY A 95 -10.04 -14.17 7.37
CA GLY A 95 -8.89 -13.69 6.59
C GLY A 95 -8.44 -14.65 5.49
N GLU A 96 -7.33 -14.31 4.84
CA GLU A 96 -6.74 -15.05 3.72
C GLU A 96 -5.22 -15.17 3.85
N ALA A 97 -4.64 -16.17 3.19
CA ALA A 97 -3.21 -16.19 2.94
C ALA A 97 -2.83 -15.09 1.94
N LYS A 98 -1.56 -14.68 1.91
CA LYS A 98 -1.08 -13.60 1.03
C LYS A 98 -1.86 -12.27 1.15
N PHE A 99 -2.49 -12.00 2.29
CA PHE A 99 -3.32 -10.81 2.57
C PHE A 99 -2.65 -9.46 2.19
N LEU A 100 -1.33 -9.33 2.32
CA LEU A 100 -0.60 -8.12 1.92
C LEU A 100 -0.28 -8.09 0.42
N GLU A 101 0.07 -9.23 -0.19
CA GLU A 101 0.35 -9.33 -1.63
C GLU A 101 -0.94 -9.12 -2.42
N ASN A 102 -2.05 -9.73 -2.00
CA ASN A 102 -3.35 -9.58 -2.63
C ASN A 102 -3.86 -8.14 -2.53
N ALA A 103 -3.70 -7.49 -1.37
CA ALA A 103 -4.06 -6.07 -1.21
C ALA A 103 -3.24 -5.19 -2.15
N VAL A 104 -1.91 -5.39 -2.22
CA VAL A 104 -1.04 -4.67 -3.15
C VAL A 104 -1.43 -4.94 -4.61
N ASN A 105 -1.76 -6.17 -4.98
CA ASN A 105 -2.16 -6.53 -6.34
C ASN A 105 -3.50 -5.87 -6.73
N ARG A 106 -4.49 -5.85 -5.82
CA ARG A 106 -5.76 -5.14 -6.01
C ARG A 106 -5.52 -3.64 -6.21
N THR A 107 -4.68 -3.03 -5.39
CA THR A 107 -4.33 -1.61 -5.54
C THR A 107 -3.56 -1.36 -6.84
N ALA A 108 -2.63 -2.24 -7.22
CA ALA A 108 -1.82 -2.10 -8.42
C ALA A 108 -2.67 -2.08 -9.70
N GLY A 109 -3.73 -2.90 -9.76
CA GLY A 109 -4.66 -2.93 -10.90
C GLY A 109 -5.29 -1.58 -11.21
N ASP A 110 -5.63 -0.81 -10.16
CA ASP A 110 -6.32 0.49 -10.28
C ASP A 110 -5.50 1.69 -9.81
N MET A 111 -4.17 1.52 -9.68
CA MET A 111 -3.27 2.51 -9.09
C MET A 111 -3.41 3.90 -9.73
N ALA A 112 -3.46 3.95 -11.06
CA ALA A 112 -3.57 5.20 -11.79
C ALA A 112 -4.90 5.93 -11.50
N ALA A 113 -6.01 5.19 -11.39
CA ALA A 113 -7.32 5.76 -11.09
C ALA A 113 -7.36 6.31 -9.65
N ARG A 114 -6.86 5.54 -8.69
CA ARG A 114 -6.77 5.94 -7.27
C ARG A 114 -5.92 7.19 -7.09
N LEU A 115 -4.72 7.24 -7.69
CA LEU A 115 -3.86 8.42 -7.62
C LEU A 115 -4.52 9.64 -8.28
N ALA A 116 -5.21 9.46 -9.41
CA ALA A 116 -5.92 10.56 -10.06
C ALA A 116 -7.06 11.11 -9.19
N GLU A 117 -7.79 10.25 -8.50
CA GLU A 117 -8.82 10.65 -7.52
C GLU A 117 -8.22 11.49 -6.39
N LYS A 118 -7.15 11.01 -5.75
CA LYS A 118 -6.48 11.73 -4.66
C LYS A 118 -5.93 13.08 -5.11
N LEU A 119 -5.27 13.12 -6.27
CA LEU A 119 -4.73 14.37 -6.83
C LEU A 119 -5.83 15.38 -7.17
N ARG A 120 -7.01 14.93 -7.61
CA ARG A 120 -8.17 15.81 -7.82
C ARG A 120 -8.68 16.37 -6.48
N ALA A 121 -8.77 15.54 -5.45
CA ALA A 121 -9.21 15.97 -4.12
C ALA A 121 -8.28 17.04 -3.53
N LEU A 122 -6.95 16.85 -3.65
CA LEU A 122 -5.95 17.81 -3.18
C LEU A 122 -6.01 19.17 -3.90
N ARG A 123 -6.44 19.20 -5.16
CA ARG A 123 -6.64 20.45 -5.93
C ARG A 123 -7.87 21.24 -5.53
N VAL A 124 -8.88 20.60 -4.94
CA VAL A 124 -10.11 21.26 -4.49
C VAL A 124 -9.95 21.80 -3.07
N ALA A 125 -9.03 21.25 -2.29
CA ALA A 125 -8.77 21.61 -0.90
C ALA A 125 -7.74 22.75 -0.71
N GLY A 126 -7.10 23.22 -1.78
CA GLY A 126 -6.11 24.32 -1.76
C GLY A 126 -6.55 25.49 -2.60
#